data_AF-A0A166HNG7-F1
#
_entry.id   AF-A0A166HNG7-F1
#
_cell.length_a   1.000
_cell.length_b   1.000
_cell.length_c   1.000
_cell.angle_alpha   90.00
_cell.angle_beta   90.00
_cell.angle_gamma   90.00
#
_symmetry.space_group_name_H-M   'P 1'
#
loop_
_entity.id
_entity.type
_entity.pdbx_description
1 polymer ?
#
loop_
_entity_poly.entity_id
_entity_poly.type
_entity_poly.pdbx_seq_one_letter_code
_entity_poly.pdbx_strand_id
1 'polypeptide(L)'
;MRSSVASFILAAVSVSASPSLLLSVSAPAAVEDVANLKVTTTLTNTGDEAVTLLKTPESVLNPFETNTFQLKSESGAVPAFTGAKVKFAIDRAEQKTLAAGESLQVEHSLAGVYNLTSTGEGLYN
;
A
#
# COMPACT_ATOMS: atom_id res chain seq x y z
N MET A 1 -18.37 -65.31 -6.45
CA MET A 1 -17.35 -64.27 -6.19
C MET A 1 -17.85 -62.97 -6.80
N ARG A 2 -18.25 -61.98 -5.98
CA ARG A 2 -18.69 -60.66 -6.46
C ARG A 2 -17.59 -59.66 -6.13
N SER A 3 -16.87 -59.19 -7.14
CA SER A 3 -15.77 -58.25 -6.99
C SER A 3 -16.33 -56.83 -7.04
N SER A 4 -16.25 -56.09 -5.93
CA SER A 4 -16.60 -54.68 -5.88
C SER A 4 -15.36 -53.85 -6.21
N VAL A 5 -15.40 -53.12 -7.33
CA VAL A 5 -14.34 -52.17 -7.70
C VAL A 5 -14.72 -50.81 -7.12
N ALA A 6 -13.95 -50.33 -6.14
CA ALA A 6 -14.09 -48.98 -5.60
C ALA A 6 -13.32 -47.99 -6.48
N SER A 7 -14.01 -47.00 -7.05
CA SER A 7 -13.42 -45.95 -7.88
C SER A 7 -13.05 -44.77 -6.98
N PHE A 8 -11.77 -44.39 -6.95
CA PHE A 8 -11.26 -43.27 -6.17
C PHE A 8 -11.14 -42.04 -7.08
N ILE A 9 -11.98 -41.02 -6.87
CA ILE A 9 -11.92 -39.76 -7.61
C ILE A 9 -10.90 -38.86 -6.91
N LEU A 10 -9.74 -38.67 -7.51
CA LEU A 10 -8.76 -37.67 -7.07
C LEU A 10 -9.25 -36.28 -7.53
N ALA A 11 -9.85 -35.52 -6.62
CA ALA A 11 -10.15 -34.11 -6.86
C ALA A 11 -8.86 -33.30 -6.72
N ALA A 12 -8.33 -32.80 -7.84
CA ALA A 12 -7.22 -31.85 -7.83
C ALA A 12 -7.75 -30.50 -7.32
N VAL A 13 -7.43 -30.14 -6.08
CA VAL A 13 -7.63 -28.78 -5.59
C VAL A 13 -6.59 -27.89 -6.24
N SER A 14 -7.00 -27.14 -7.26
CA SER A 14 -6.20 -26.06 -7.81
C SER A 14 -6.03 -25.00 -6.71
N VAL A 15 -4.82 -24.91 -6.14
CA VAL A 15 -4.45 -23.85 -5.20
C VAL A 15 -4.36 -22.55 -5.98
N SER A 16 -5.42 -21.75 -5.93
CA SER A 16 -5.43 -20.37 -6.41
C SER A 16 -4.86 -19.49 -5.30
N ALA A 17 -3.63 -19.01 -5.46
CA ALA A 17 -3.05 -18.04 -4.54
C ALA A 17 -3.74 -16.67 -4.75
N SER A 18 -4.74 -16.37 -3.92
CA SER A 18 -5.30 -15.03 -3.84
C SER A 18 -4.21 -14.05 -3.37
N PRO A 19 -4.21 -12.78 -3.81
CA PRO A 19 -3.29 -11.78 -3.27
C PRO A 19 -3.35 -11.80 -1.73
N SER A 20 -2.20 -11.98 -1.08
CA SER A 20 -2.10 -12.05 0.38
C SER A 20 -2.02 -10.67 1.04
N LEU A 21 -1.90 -9.59 0.25
CA LEU A 21 -1.83 -8.23 0.73
C LEU A 21 -2.81 -7.34 -0.03
N LEU A 22 -3.61 -6.58 0.73
CA LEU A 22 -4.51 -5.55 0.22
C LEU A 22 -4.06 -4.19 0.74
N LEU A 23 -3.76 -3.26 -0.17
CA LEU A 23 -3.47 -1.87 0.15
C LEU A 23 -4.69 -1.01 -0.17
N SER A 24 -5.22 -0.32 0.83
CA SER A 24 -6.25 0.70 0.68
C SER A 24 -5.67 2.07 0.99
N VAL A 25 -5.98 3.07 0.18
CA VAL A 25 -5.57 4.46 0.40
C VAL A 25 -6.82 5.31 0.55
N SER A 26 -6.87 6.12 1.61
CA SER A 26 -7.97 7.03 1.89
C SER A 26 -7.42 8.45 2.02
N ALA A 27 -8.12 9.40 1.43
CA ALA A 27 -7.84 10.83 1.55
C ALA A 27 -9.12 11.56 2.02
N PRO A 28 -9.00 12.74 2.66
CA PRO A 28 -10.12 13.61 2.92
C PRO A 28 -10.89 13.94 1.64
N ALA A 29 -12.21 14.01 1.71
CA ALA A 29 -13.05 14.32 0.54
C ALA A 29 -12.80 15.73 -0.02
N ALA A 30 -12.40 16.67 0.84
CA ALA A 30 -12.00 18.01 0.49
C ALA A 30 -10.97 18.51 1.49
N VAL A 31 -10.04 19.35 1.02
CA VAL A 31 -8.98 19.96 1.83
C VAL A 31 -8.89 21.43 1.44
N GLU A 32 -9.10 22.34 2.39
CA GLU A 32 -9.03 23.80 2.15
C GLU A 32 -7.62 24.37 2.31
N ASP A 33 -6.77 23.67 3.07
CA ASP A 33 -5.37 24.03 3.31
C ASP A 33 -4.48 22.82 3.04
N VAL A 34 -3.50 22.98 2.15
CA VAL A 34 -2.53 21.94 1.79
C VAL A 34 -1.81 21.37 3.01
N ALA A 35 -1.65 22.14 4.10
CA ALA A 35 -1.10 21.63 5.36
C ALA A 35 -1.90 20.47 5.96
N ASN A 36 -3.19 20.37 5.64
CA ASN A 36 -4.10 19.30 6.07
C ASN A 36 -4.23 18.18 5.03
N LEU A 37 -3.48 18.21 3.92
CA LEU A 37 -3.47 17.15 2.93
C LEU A 37 -2.71 15.94 3.48
N LYS A 38 -3.46 15.06 4.12
CA LYS A 38 -3.00 13.81 4.71
C LYS A 38 -3.70 12.64 4.04
N VAL A 39 -2.97 11.57 3.78
CA VAL A 39 -3.53 10.33 3.25
C VAL A 39 -3.24 9.20 4.21
N THR A 40 -4.19 8.29 4.34
CA THR A 40 -4.08 7.16 5.24
C THR A 40 -4.02 5.87 4.41
N THR A 41 -2.94 5.14 4.57
CA THR A 41 -2.76 3.83 3.94
C THR A 41 -3.10 2.74 4.95
N THR A 42 -3.99 1.83 4.58
CA THR A 42 -4.30 0.62 5.33
C THR A 42 -3.79 -0.58 4.55
N LEU A 43 -2.79 -1.26 5.09
CA LEU A 43 -2.26 -2.50 4.53
C LEU A 43 -2.77 -3.69 5.33
N THR A 44 -3.52 -4.57 4.68
CA THR A 44 -4.13 -5.76 5.29
C THR A 44 -3.52 -7.03 4.73
N ASN A 45 -3.11 -7.94 5.61
CA ASN A 45 -2.77 -9.30 5.21
C ASN A 45 -4.05 -10.13 5.05
N THR A 46 -4.42 -10.39 3.81
CA THR A 46 -5.61 -11.17 3.43
C THR A 46 -5.30 -12.66 3.22
N GLY A 47 -4.04 -13.06 3.40
CA GLY A 47 -3.62 -14.46 3.35
C GLY A 47 -3.79 -15.19 4.68
N ASP A 48 -3.49 -16.49 4.65
CA ASP A 48 -3.63 -17.40 5.80
C ASP A 48 -2.33 -17.55 6.61
N GLU A 49 -1.24 -16.95 6.16
CA GLU A 49 0.08 -16.98 6.79
C GLU A 49 0.55 -15.59 7.22
N ALA A 50 1.44 -15.53 8.21
CA ALA A 50 2.06 -14.27 8.61
C ALA A 50 3.06 -13.80 7.55
N VAL A 51 3.03 -12.52 7.20
CA VAL A 51 3.93 -11.90 6.21
C VAL A 51 4.80 -10.86 6.91
N THR A 52 6.10 -10.89 6.65
CA THR A 52 7.05 -9.89 7.16
C THR A 52 7.49 -8.96 6.03
N LEU A 53 7.32 -7.66 6.26
CA LEU A 53 7.56 -6.60 5.28
C LEU A 53 8.72 -5.72 5.72
N LEU A 54 9.51 -5.27 4.74
CA LEU A 54 10.56 -4.29 4.98
C LEU A 54 9.97 -2.88 4.99
N LYS A 55 10.17 -2.18 6.10
CA LYS A 55 9.79 -0.78 6.26
C LYS A 55 10.90 0.10 5.71
N THR A 56 10.87 0.31 4.40
CA THR A 56 11.77 1.24 3.69
C THR A 56 11.26 2.68 3.79
N PRO A 57 12.10 3.70 3.57
CA PRO A 57 11.64 5.09 3.56
C PRO A 57 10.55 5.35 2.52
N GLU A 58 10.69 4.79 1.31
CA GLU A 58 9.77 4.99 0.19
C GLU A 58 8.54 4.05 0.19
N SER A 59 8.32 3.27 1.26
CA SER A 59 7.13 2.43 1.36
C SER A 59 6.01 3.09 2.14
N VAL A 60 4.77 2.68 1.86
CA VAL A 60 3.57 3.09 2.61
C VAL A 60 3.58 2.68 4.09
N LEU A 61 4.56 1.88 4.51
CA LEU A 61 4.75 1.46 5.91
C LEU A 61 5.48 2.52 6.75
N ASN A 62 6.03 3.54 6.11
CA ASN A 62 6.87 4.54 6.75
C ASN A 62 6.34 5.95 6.47
N PRO A 63 6.07 6.79 7.49
CA PRO A 63 5.55 8.13 7.30
C PRO A 63 6.60 9.16 6.82
N PHE A 64 7.73 8.70 6.28
CA PHE A 64 8.78 9.59 5.80
C PHE A 64 8.30 10.35 4.55
N GLU A 65 8.69 11.62 4.46
CA GLU A 65 8.33 12.55 3.38
C GLU A 65 9.10 12.25 2.08
N THR A 66 8.96 11.03 1.57
CA THR A 66 9.59 10.55 0.32
C THR A 66 8.56 10.45 -0.81
N ASN A 67 9.02 10.09 -2.01
CA ASN A 67 8.17 10.01 -3.19
C ASN A 67 7.36 8.70 -3.24
N THR A 68 6.49 8.51 -2.24
CA THR A 68 5.72 7.28 -2.04
C THR A 68 4.42 7.25 -2.86
N PHE A 69 3.84 8.42 -3.14
CA PHE A 69 2.58 8.58 -3.84
C PHE A 69 2.78 9.16 -5.25
N GLN A 70 1.88 8.82 -6.15
CA GLN A 70 1.78 9.48 -7.45
C GLN A 70 0.48 10.27 -7.45
N LEU A 71 0.58 11.58 -7.61
CA LEU A 71 -0.59 12.45 -7.71
C LEU A 71 -0.74 12.87 -9.17
N LYS A 72 -1.98 12.89 -9.65
CA LYS A 72 -2.31 13.40 -10.97
C LYS A 72 -3.60 14.21 -10.91
N SER A 73 -3.55 15.46 -11.36
CA SER A 73 -4.76 16.26 -11.47
C SER A 73 -5.70 15.67 -12.53
N GLU A 74 -6.97 16.07 -12.51
CA GLU A 74 -7.94 15.70 -13.55
C GLU A 74 -7.49 16.11 -14.96
N SER A 75 -6.79 17.24 -15.10
CA SER A 75 -6.18 17.69 -16.35
C SER A 75 -4.94 16.90 -16.78
N GLY A 76 -4.47 15.99 -15.92
CA GLY A 76 -3.31 15.15 -16.13
C GLY A 76 -1.98 15.76 -15.73
N ALA A 77 -1.97 16.94 -15.11
CA ALA A 77 -0.78 17.56 -14.58
C ALA A 77 -0.28 16.82 -13.34
N VAL A 78 1.04 16.69 -13.21
CA VAL A 78 1.69 15.97 -12.11
C VAL A 78 2.47 16.99 -11.27
N PRO A 79 2.19 17.12 -9.97
CA PRO A 79 2.93 18.05 -9.11
C PRO A 79 4.38 17.59 -8.95
N ALA A 80 5.30 18.55 -8.88
CA ALA A 80 6.71 18.24 -8.73
C ALA A 80 7.00 17.73 -7.31
N PHE A 81 7.75 16.65 -7.18
CA PHE A 81 8.20 16.14 -5.88
C PHE A 81 9.25 17.08 -5.25
N THR A 82 9.03 17.45 -3.99
CA THR A 82 9.88 18.34 -3.18
C THR A 82 10.36 17.71 -1.87
N GLY A 83 9.93 16.49 -1.58
CA GLY A 83 10.33 15.77 -0.37
C GLY A 83 11.79 15.28 -0.35
N ALA A 84 12.10 14.46 0.66
CA ALA A 84 13.43 13.94 0.89
C ALA A 84 13.79 12.79 -0.06
N LYS A 85 15.03 12.78 -0.55
CA LYS A 85 15.65 11.61 -1.18
C LYS A 85 16.55 10.92 -0.16
N VAL A 86 16.22 9.69 0.23
CA VAL A 86 16.86 9.02 1.36
C VAL A 86 17.70 7.84 0.88
N LYS A 87 18.99 7.84 1.23
CA LYS A 87 19.83 6.64 1.11
C LYS A 87 19.67 5.81 2.38
N PHE A 88 19.23 4.56 2.25
CA PHE A 88 19.11 3.64 3.38
C PHE A 88 19.82 2.31 3.09
N ALA A 89 20.12 1.56 4.15
CA ALA A 89 20.77 0.26 4.06
C ALA A 89 19.73 -0.83 4.37
N ILE A 90 19.51 -1.76 3.43
CA ILE A 90 18.45 -2.78 3.52
C ILE A 90 18.68 -3.73 4.70
N ASP A 91 19.94 -4.04 5.02
CA ASP A 91 20.36 -4.85 6.16
C ASP A 91 19.99 -4.23 7.52
N ARG A 92 19.71 -2.93 7.54
CA ARG A 92 19.28 -2.18 8.73
C ARG A 92 17.82 -1.73 8.66
N ALA A 93 17.08 -2.11 7.62
CA ALA A 93 15.69 -1.73 7.49
C ALA A 93 14.86 -2.42 8.58
N GLU A 94 14.00 -1.66 9.24
CA GLU A 94 13.03 -2.20 10.18
C GLU A 94 12.10 -3.19 9.45
N GLN A 95 11.69 -4.23 10.16
CA GLN A 95 10.74 -5.21 9.65
C GLN A 95 9.42 -5.08 10.40
N LYS A 96 8.31 -5.25 9.67
CA LYS A 96 6.97 -5.29 10.24
C LYS A 96 6.29 -6.58 9.81
N THR A 97 5.97 -7.43 10.78
CA THR A 97 5.18 -8.62 10.57
C THR A 97 3.71 -8.30 10.72
N LEU A 98 2.89 -8.82 9.80
CA LEU A 98 1.43 -8.83 9.83
C LEU A 98 0.96 -10.28 9.91
N ALA A 99 0.25 -10.62 10.98
CA ALA A 99 -0.44 -11.91 11.07
C ALA A 99 -1.54 -12.02 10.00
N ALA A 100 -2.03 -13.25 9.75
CA ALA A 100 -3.18 -13.48 8.88
C ALA A 100 -4.39 -12.65 9.37
N GLY A 101 -4.99 -11.86 8.49
CA GLY A 101 -6.09 -10.93 8.80
C GLY A 101 -5.67 -9.61 9.47
N GLU A 102 -4.40 -9.43 9.85
CA GLU A 102 -3.93 -8.19 10.50
C GLU A 102 -3.91 -7.02 9.51
N SER A 103 -4.29 -5.84 9.99
CA SER A 103 -4.20 -4.58 9.25
C SER A 103 -3.30 -3.58 9.97
N LEU A 104 -2.50 -2.85 9.19
CA LEU A 104 -1.69 -1.74 9.65
C LEU A 104 -2.14 -0.47 8.95
N GLN A 105 -2.40 0.57 9.75
CA GLN A 105 -2.75 1.89 9.27
C GLN A 105 -1.60 2.86 9.50
N VAL A 106 -1.26 3.65 8.48
CA VAL A 106 -0.22 4.69 8.53
C VAL A 106 -0.78 5.96 7.89
N GLU A 107 -0.68 7.07 8.62
CA GLU A 107 -1.00 8.40 8.10
C GLU A 107 0.26 9.03 7.49
N HIS A 108 0.12 9.62 6.31
CA HIS A 108 1.16 10.28 5.55
C HIS A 108 0.77 11.71 5.26
N SER A 109 1.64 12.67 5.59
CA SER A 109 1.48 14.05 5.15
C SER A 109 1.97 14.18 3.70
N LEU A 110 1.15 14.75 2.82
CA LEU A 110 1.59 15.14 1.47
C LEU A 110 1.96 16.62 1.41
N ALA A 111 1.65 17.38 2.47
CA ALA A 111 2.03 18.77 2.61
C ALA A 111 3.56 18.91 2.53
N GLY A 112 4.05 19.78 1.65
CA GLY A 112 5.49 20.02 1.46
C GLY A 112 6.25 18.90 0.72
N VAL A 113 5.64 17.72 0.54
CA VAL A 113 6.23 16.59 -0.21
C VAL A 113 6.03 16.76 -1.71
N TYR A 114 4.89 17.33 -2.13
CA TYR A 114 4.56 17.60 -3.52
C TYR A 114 4.20 19.08 -3.69
N ASN A 115 4.78 19.71 -4.71
CA ASN A 115 4.48 21.09 -5.07
C ASN A 115 3.18 21.17 -5.89
N LEU A 116 2.10 21.47 -5.20
CA LEU A 116 0.76 21.65 -5.78
C LEU A 116 0.53 23.05 -6.37
N THR A 117 1.44 24.02 -6.17
CA THR A 117 1.23 25.40 -6.67
C THR A 117 1.30 25.47 -8.19
N SER A 118 2.04 24.55 -8.83
CA SER A 118 2.14 24.48 -10.29
C SER A 118 0.95 23.80 -10.95
N THR A 119 0.26 22.91 -10.24
CA THR A 119 -0.88 22.15 -10.76
C THR A 119 -2.22 22.77 -10.36
N GLY A 120 -2.24 23.61 -9.32
CA GLY A 120 -3.38 24.40 -8.89
C GLY A 120 -4.40 23.63 -8.04
N GLU A 121 -5.45 24.33 -7.63
CA GLU A 121 -6.58 23.71 -6.93
C GLU A 121 -7.39 22.81 -7.88
N GLY A 122 -7.91 21.70 -7.37
CA GLY A 122 -8.73 20.79 -8.16
C GLY A 122 -8.76 19.37 -7.60
N LEU A 123 -9.31 18.46 -8.40
CA LEU A 123 -9.36 17.04 -8.07
C LEU A 123 -8.05 16.35 -8.49
N TYR A 124 -7.56 15.50 -7.60
CA TYR A 124 -6.37 14.67 -7.79
C TYR A 124 -6.71 13.20 -7.58
N ASN A 125 -6.09 12.34 -8.39
CA ASN A 125 -6.09 10.89 -8.24
C ASN A 125 -4.69 10.38 -7.89
#